data_AF-A0A1S9PD93-F1
#
_entry.id   AF-A0A1S9PD93-F1
#
_cell.length_a   1.000
_cell.length_b   1.000
_cell.length_c   1.000
_cell.angle_alpha   90.00
_cell.angle_beta   90.00
_cell.angle_gamma   90.00
#
_symmetry.space_group_name_H-M   'P 1'
#
loop_
_entity.id
_entity.type
_entity.pdbx_description
1 polymer ?
#
loop_
_entity_poly.entity_id
_entity_poly.type
_entity_poly.pdbx_seq_one_letter_code
_entity_poly.pdbx_strand_id
1 'polypeptide(L)'
;MRKLIIIPSLIVIIFIAGAILIYNTHPIALKWATGTARVLGKPIPASVYTNDKQDSSILVYKNGDDGYVLGLKKFDKQGMLRYIQIYPKYNWVGRPAGTSTYDYDIIAGRLFQSEVGQKTSSFKDDMKGFGMDPHLSVAGKNISFNVPYQYLGYNTIKVILN
;
A
#
# COMPACT_ATOMS: atom_id res chain seq x y z
N MET A 1 25.70 26.40 36.50
CA MET A 1 25.30 24.98 36.38
C MET A 1 23.81 24.77 36.05
N ARG A 2 22.84 25.47 36.67
CA ARG A 2 21.39 25.30 36.35
C ARG A 2 21.03 25.48 34.86
N LYS A 3 21.62 26.46 34.16
CA LYS A 3 21.36 26.70 32.72
C LYS A 3 21.88 25.58 31.79
N LEU A 4 22.85 24.78 32.24
CA LEU A 4 23.44 23.70 31.45
C LEU A 4 22.57 22.42 31.42
N ILE A 5 21.66 22.25 32.39
CA ILE A 5 20.74 21.11 32.47
C ILE A 5 19.41 21.40 31.75
N ILE A 6 19.05 22.68 31.62
CA ILE A 6 17.80 23.12 30.97
C ILE A 6 17.81 22.82 29.47
N ILE A 7 18.93 23.09 28.79
CA ILE A 7 19.08 22.88 27.34
C ILE A 7 18.88 21.40 26.94
N PRO A 8 19.58 20.41 27.55
CA PRO A 8 19.35 19.00 27.21
C PRO A 8 17.95 18.53 27.57
N SER A 9 17.38 19.01 28.69
CA SER A 9 16.00 18.70 29.07
C SER A 9 14.97 19.20 28.04
N LEU A 10 15.17 20.41 27.51
CA LEU A 10 14.31 20.98 26.47
C LEU A 10 14.38 20.17 25.17
N ILE A 11 15.57 19.73 24.77
CA ILE A 11 15.78 18.88 23.58
C ILE A 11 15.01 17.56 23.73
N VAL A 12 15.08 16.93 24.91
CA VAL A 12 14.34 15.69 25.19
C VAL A 12 12.83 15.91 25.08
N ILE A 13 12.30 17.01 25.63
CA ILE A 13 10.86 17.34 25.55
C ILE A 13 10.42 17.54 24.09
N ILE A 14 11.21 18.30 23.31
CA ILE A 14 10.92 18.53 21.87
C ILE A 14 10.92 17.21 21.11
N PHE A 15 11.89 16.33 21.40
CA PHE A 15 11.98 15.02 20.77
C PHE A 15 10.77 14.13 21.10
N ILE A 16 10.36 14.08 22.37
CA ILE A 16 9.18 13.32 22.81
C ILE A 16 7.91 13.88 22.16
N ALA A 17 7.72 15.20 22.16
CA ALA A 17 6.56 15.83 21.53
C ALA A 17 6.51 15.54 20.02
N GLY A 18 7.65 15.60 19.34
CA GLY A 18 7.78 15.23 17.93
C GLY A 18 7.41 13.76 17.67
N ALA A 19 7.91 12.83 18.50
CA ALA A 19 7.59 11.42 18.38
C ALA A 19 6.08 11.15 18.57
N ILE A 20 5.44 11.80 19.54
CA ILE A 20 3.99 11.71 19.76
C ILE A 20 3.21 12.23 18.54
N LEU A 21 3.63 13.37 17.97
CA LEU A 21 2.98 13.93 16.79
C LEU A 21 3.13 13.02 15.57
N ILE A 22 4.32 12.45 15.35
CA ILE A 22 4.56 11.48 14.27
C ILE A 22 3.71 10.23 14.49
N TYR A 23 3.66 9.68 15.71
CA TYR A 23 2.84 8.52 16.02
C TYR A 23 1.36 8.73 15.67
N ASN A 24 0.83 9.93 15.96
CA ASN A 24 -0.58 10.25 15.71
C ASN A 24 -0.91 10.56 14.24
N THR A 25 0.07 11.04 13.46
CA THR A 25 -0.15 11.47 12.06
C THR A 25 0.33 10.45 11.05
N HIS A 26 1.54 9.92 11.23
CA HIS A 26 2.24 9.03 10.32
C HIS A 26 2.97 7.93 11.12
N PRO A 27 2.24 7.03 11.80
CA PRO A 27 2.85 6.02 12.66
C PRO A 27 3.84 5.10 11.91
N ILE A 28 3.65 4.92 10.59
CA ILE A 28 4.58 4.16 9.76
C ILE A 28 5.99 4.78 9.68
N ALA A 29 6.14 6.08 9.92
CA ALA A 29 7.46 6.72 9.95
C ALA A 29 8.31 6.21 11.12
N LEU A 30 7.68 5.92 12.26
CA LEU A 30 8.36 5.28 13.40
C LEU A 30 8.71 3.82 13.07
N LYS A 31 7.82 3.09 12.38
CA LYS A 31 8.14 1.75 11.87
C LYS A 31 9.32 1.78 10.91
N TRP A 32 9.39 2.78 10.04
CA TRP A 32 10.52 2.95 9.12
C TRP A 32 11.83 3.25 9.87
N ALA A 33 11.79 4.18 10.85
CA ALA A 33 12.94 4.51 11.67
C ALA A 33 13.46 3.31 12.50
N THR A 34 12.57 2.40 12.89
CA THR A 34 12.91 1.15 13.61
C THR A 34 13.21 -0.04 12.69
N GLY A 35 13.16 0.15 11.36
CA GLY A 35 13.46 -0.90 10.37
C GLY A 35 12.32 -1.89 10.10
N THR A 36 11.12 -1.65 10.62
CA THR A 36 9.92 -2.51 10.43
C THR A 36 8.97 -1.99 9.33
N ALA A 37 9.40 -0.99 8.57
CA ALA A 37 8.74 -0.55 7.34
C ALA A 37 9.77 -0.19 6.26
N ARG A 38 9.34 -0.26 5.00
CA ARG A 38 10.13 0.10 3.83
C ARG A 38 9.45 1.18 3.00
N VAL A 39 10.22 1.84 2.14
CA VAL A 39 9.72 2.80 1.16
C VAL A 39 9.58 2.10 -0.18
N LEU A 40 8.36 2.03 -0.73
CA LEU A 40 8.12 1.55 -2.09
C LEU A 40 8.41 2.64 -3.14
N GLY A 41 8.35 3.91 -2.73
CA GLY A 41 8.71 5.05 -3.56
C GLY A 41 7.49 5.78 -4.14
N LYS A 42 7.71 6.54 -5.22
CA LYS A 42 6.66 7.30 -5.90
C LYS A 42 5.83 6.37 -6.81
N PRO A 43 4.61 6.76 -7.18
CA PRO A 43 3.86 6.05 -8.21
C PRO A 43 4.67 5.98 -9.52
N ILE A 44 4.62 4.84 -10.18
CA ILE A 44 5.21 4.66 -11.52
C ILE A 44 4.22 5.12 -12.59
N PRO A 45 4.70 5.60 -13.76
CA PRO A 45 3.84 5.92 -14.88
C PRO A 45 3.07 4.68 -15.37
N ALA A 46 1.74 4.73 -15.28
CA ALA A 46 0.86 3.67 -15.76
C ALA A 46 -0.53 4.23 -16.09
N SER A 47 -1.20 3.62 -17.07
CA SER A 47 -2.62 3.86 -17.35
C SER A 47 -3.44 2.73 -16.76
N VAL A 48 -4.36 3.06 -15.86
CA VAL A 48 -5.25 2.07 -15.22
C VAL A 48 -6.66 2.21 -15.79
N TYR A 49 -7.32 1.08 -16.03
CA TYR A 49 -8.68 1.00 -16.52
C TYR A 49 -9.51 0.09 -15.59
N THR A 50 -10.72 0.52 -15.25
CA THR A 50 -11.72 -0.28 -14.55
C THR A 50 -12.92 -0.47 -15.46
N ASN A 51 -13.31 -1.72 -15.74
CA ASN A 51 -14.34 -2.05 -16.73
C ASN A 51 -14.16 -1.27 -18.05
N ASP A 52 -12.94 -1.29 -18.59
CA ASP A 52 -12.51 -0.63 -19.84
C ASP A 52 -12.60 0.92 -19.85
N LYS A 53 -12.92 1.55 -18.72
CA LYS A 53 -12.87 3.01 -18.55
C LYS A 53 -11.61 3.40 -17.80
N GLN A 54 -10.90 4.41 -18.31
CA GLN A 54 -9.68 4.90 -17.66
C GLN A 54 -10.00 5.44 -16.26
N ASP A 55 -9.24 5.02 -15.26
CA ASP A 55 -9.34 5.45 -13.87
C ASP A 55 -8.00 6.01 -13.38
N SER A 56 -7.88 7.34 -13.39
CA SER A 56 -6.67 8.04 -12.94
C SER A 56 -6.53 8.11 -11.42
N SER A 57 -7.51 7.62 -10.66
CA SER A 57 -7.46 7.62 -9.20
C SER A 57 -6.67 6.45 -8.61
N ILE A 58 -6.41 5.40 -9.41
CA ILE A 58 -5.64 4.24 -9.00
C ILE A 58 -4.16 4.51 -9.27
N LEU A 59 -3.36 4.49 -8.21
CA LEU A 59 -1.91 4.69 -8.28
C LEU A 59 -1.19 3.35 -8.32
N VAL A 60 -0.16 3.23 -9.15
CA VAL A 60 0.65 2.01 -9.27
C VAL A 60 2.01 2.26 -8.65
N TYR A 61 2.47 1.38 -7.78
CA TYR A 61 3.78 1.43 -7.13
C TYR A 61 4.56 0.16 -7.47
N LYS A 62 5.87 0.28 -7.65
CA LYS A 62 6.76 -0.87 -7.81
C LYS A 62 6.95 -1.55 -6.44
N ASN A 63 6.86 -2.87 -6.40
CA ASN A 63 6.98 -3.67 -5.19
C ASN A 63 8.11 -4.70 -5.34
N GLY A 64 9.34 -4.25 -5.12
CA GLY A 64 10.53 -5.03 -5.49
C GLY A 64 10.60 -5.28 -7.00
N ASP A 65 11.40 -6.25 -7.41
CA ASP A 65 11.62 -6.51 -8.84
C ASP A 65 10.42 -7.20 -9.50
N ASP A 66 9.71 -8.03 -8.74
CA ASP A 66 8.74 -9.00 -9.25
C ASP A 66 7.27 -8.60 -9.04
N GLY A 67 6.99 -7.45 -8.43
CA GLY A 67 5.62 -7.08 -8.04
C GLY A 67 5.25 -5.62 -8.21
N TYR A 68 3.95 -5.37 -8.04
CA TYR A 68 3.32 -4.06 -8.02
C TYR A 68 2.33 -3.96 -6.86
N VAL A 69 2.13 -2.75 -6.35
CA VAL A 69 1.02 -2.42 -5.44
C VAL A 69 0.14 -1.40 -6.12
N LEU A 70 -1.16 -1.67 -6.21
CA LEU A 70 -2.16 -0.69 -6.57
C LEU A 70 -2.69 -0.01 -5.30
N GLY A 71 -2.72 1.31 -5.28
CA GLY A 71 -3.43 2.09 -4.28
C GLY A 71 -4.77 2.54 -4.84
N LEU A 72 -5.87 2.09 -4.23
CA LEU A 72 -7.24 2.38 -4.66
C LEU A 72 -7.86 3.45 -3.76
N LYS A 73 -8.61 4.37 -4.36
CA LYS A 73 -9.40 5.37 -3.62
C LYS A 73 -10.75 4.81 -3.14
N LYS A 74 -11.35 3.91 -3.92
CA LYS A 74 -12.56 3.15 -3.55
C LYS A 74 -12.14 1.79 -3.02
N PHE A 75 -12.65 1.42 -1.86
CA PHE A 75 -12.36 0.16 -1.20
C PHE A 75 -13.56 -0.30 -0.37
N ASP A 76 -13.52 -1.55 0.10
CA ASP A 76 -14.55 -2.13 0.94
C ASP A 76 -14.67 -1.42 2.30
N LYS A 77 -15.76 -1.67 3.03
CA LYS A 77 -16.03 -1.02 4.33
C LYS A 77 -14.92 -1.23 5.37
N GLN A 78 -14.15 -2.32 5.27
CA GLN A 78 -13.04 -2.61 6.20
C GLN A 78 -11.70 -2.07 5.68
N GLY A 79 -11.66 -1.49 4.48
CA GLY A 79 -10.46 -0.92 3.87
C GLY A 79 -9.47 -1.95 3.32
N MET A 80 -9.82 -3.23 3.29
CA MET A 80 -8.91 -4.32 2.92
C MET A 80 -8.49 -4.32 1.45
N LEU A 81 -9.26 -3.69 0.57
CA LEU A 81 -8.96 -3.49 -0.86
C LEU A 81 -8.37 -2.12 -1.17
N ARG A 82 -8.07 -1.31 -0.15
CA ARG A 82 -7.36 -0.03 -0.35
C ARG A 82 -6.03 -0.23 -1.06
N TYR A 83 -5.40 -1.39 -0.87
CA TYR A 83 -4.24 -1.79 -1.63
C TYR A 83 -4.42 -3.20 -2.20
N ILE A 84 -4.00 -3.39 -3.45
CA ILE A 84 -3.95 -4.70 -4.11
C ILE A 84 -2.50 -4.98 -4.49
N GLN A 85 -2.00 -6.16 -4.15
CA GLN A 85 -0.67 -6.59 -4.55
C GLN A 85 -0.76 -7.53 -5.75
N ILE A 86 0.09 -7.29 -6.74
CA ILE A 86 0.17 -8.07 -7.97
C ILE A 86 1.60 -8.57 -8.09
N TYR A 87 1.76 -9.88 -8.32
CA TYR A 87 3.04 -10.48 -8.61
C TYR A 87 2.94 -11.25 -9.93
N PRO A 88 3.20 -10.58 -11.08
CA PRO A 88 3.04 -11.18 -12.41
C PRO A 88 3.82 -12.48 -12.61
N LYS A 89 5.06 -12.53 -12.10
CA LYS A 89 5.95 -13.70 -12.20
C LYS A 89 5.38 -14.96 -11.54
N TYR A 90 4.56 -14.78 -10.50
CA TYR A 90 3.95 -15.88 -9.74
C TYR A 90 2.48 -16.11 -10.11
N ASN A 91 1.99 -15.44 -11.16
CA ASN A 91 0.58 -15.43 -11.55
C ASN A 91 -0.37 -15.18 -10.36
N TRP A 92 -0.03 -14.19 -9.52
CA TRP A 92 -0.66 -14.01 -8.22
C TRP A 92 -1.19 -12.59 -8.05
N VAL A 93 -2.40 -12.48 -7.49
CA VAL A 93 -3.04 -11.25 -7.02
C VAL A 93 -3.58 -11.48 -5.62
N GLY A 94 -3.40 -10.50 -4.75
CA GLY A 94 -3.85 -10.60 -3.38
C GLY A 94 -4.06 -9.25 -2.71
N ARG A 95 -4.55 -9.33 -1.48
CA ARG A 95 -4.70 -8.16 -0.60
C ARG A 95 -3.70 -8.27 0.56
N PRO A 96 -3.19 -7.15 1.08
CA PRO A 96 -2.39 -7.16 2.29
C PRO A 96 -3.23 -7.54 3.51
N ALA A 97 -2.55 -7.99 4.56
CA ALA A 97 -3.14 -8.31 5.85
C ALA A 97 -3.60 -7.06 6.61
N GLY A 98 -3.00 -5.90 6.33
CA GLY A 98 -3.38 -4.61 6.89
C GLY A 98 -3.19 -3.47 5.87
N THR A 99 -4.13 -2.52 5.88
CA THR A 99 -4.17 -1.34 4.99
C THR A 99 -4.28 -0.02 5.75
N SER A 100 -4.12 -0.08 7.08
CA SER A 100 -4.19 1.07 7.98
C SER A 100 -3.01 2.02 7.74
N THR A 101 -3.03 3.22 8.34
CA THR A 101 -1.87 4.13 8.33
C THR A 101 -0.65 3.58 9.06
N TYR A 102 -0.81 2.53 9.87
CA TYR A 102 0.31 1.78 10.45
C TYR A 102 0.96 0.83 9.43
N ASP A 103 0.28 0.50 8.34
CA ASP A 103 0.72 -0.52 7.38
C ASP A 103 1.03 0.04 6.02
N TYR A 104 0.29 1.07 5.61
CA TYR A 104 0.52 1.83 4.41
C TYR A 104 0.23 3.30 4.65
N ASP A 105 1.16 4.16 4.25
CA ASP A 105 0.94 5.59 4.28
C ASP A 105 1.70 6.28 3.16
N ILE A 106 1.21 7.46 2.75
CA ILE A 106 1.86 8.30 1.76
C ILE A 106 2.45 9.51 2.48
N ILE A 107 3.77 9.55 2.57
CA ILE A 107 4.51 10.66 3.17
C ILE A 107 5.33 11.31 2.06
N ALA A 108 5.12 12.60 1.83
CA ALA A 108 5.78 13.37 0.76
C ALA A 108 5.67 12.69 -0.63
N GLY A 109 4.50 12.12 -0.95
CA GLY A 109 4.22 11.48 -2.23
C GLY A 109 4.88 10.11 -2.43
N ARG A 110 5.49 9.54 -1.39
CA ARG A 110 6.09 8.19 -1.41
C ARG A 110 5.25 7.25 -0.58
N LEU A 111 4.98 6.05 -1.10
CA LEU A 111 4.28 5.02 -0.37
C LEU A 111 5.27 4.28 0.55
N PHE A 112 4.92 4.24 1.84
CA PHE A 112 5.57 3.41 2.84
C PHE A 112 4.74 2.15 3.06
N GLN A 113 5.42 1.05 3.40
CA GLN A 113 4.79 -0.24 3.67
C GLN A 113 5.44 -0.92 4.88
N SER A 114 4.65 -1.28 5.89
CA SER A 114 5.12 -2.02 7.08
C SER A 114 5.38 -3.50 6.75
N GLU A 115 6.06 -4.21 7.64
CA GLU A 115 6.17 -5.67 7.59
C GLU A 115 4.79 -6.36 7.53
N VAL A 116 3.81 -5.88 8.31
CA VAL A 116 2.45 -6.43 8.31
C VAL A 116 1.73 -6.12 6.99
N GLY A 117 1.92 -4.93 6.44
CA GLY A 117 1.41 -4.58 5.11
C GLY A 117 2.03 -5.41 3.97
N GLN A 118 3.20 -6.01 4.18
CA GLN A 118 3.81 -6.95 3.23
C GLN A 118 3.20 -8.34 3.29
N LYS A 119 2.67 -8.75 4.45
CA LYS A 119 1.95 -10.02 4.58
C LYS A 119 0.68 -9.94 3.76
N THR A 120 0.44 -10.92 2.91
CA THR A 120 -0.69 -10.90 1.99
C THR A 120 -1.46 -12.20 2.01
N SER A 121 -2.67 -12.14 1.48
CA SER A 121 -3.50 -13.32 1.22
C SER A 121 -3.95 -13.28 -0.24
N SER A 122 -3.86 -14.42 -0.90
CA SER A 122 -4.29 -14.57 -2.29
C SER A 122 -5.79 -14.31 -2.41
N PHE A 123 -6.24 -13.76 -3.54
CA PHE A 123 -7.67 -13.69 -3.83
C PHE A 123 -8.32 -15.08 -3.93
N LYS A 124 -7.53 -16.09 -4.31
CA LYS A 124 -7.97 -17.50 -4.43
C LYS A 124 -8.19 -18.19 -3.09
N ASP A 125 -7.68 -17.63 -1.99
CA ASP A 125 -7.84 -18.23 -0.66
C ASP A 125 -9.28 -18.04 -0.15
N ASP A 126 -9.95 -19.13 0.24
CA ASP A 126 -11.35 -19.10 0.69
C ASP A 126 -11.51 -18.56 2.12
N MET A 127 -10.47 -18.63 2.95
CA MET A 127 -10.53 -18.24 4.37
C MET A 127 -10.08 -16.80 4.60
N LYS A 128 -8.99 -16.40 3.93
CA LYS A 128 -8.36 -15.07 4.10
C LYS A 128 -8.50 -14.20 2.86
N GLY A 129 -8.80 -14.79 1.71
CA GLY A 129 -9.01 -14.11 0.44
C GLY A 129 -10.49 -13.86 0.14
N PHE A 130 -10.85 -14.04 -1.13
CA PHE A 130 -12.22 -13.87 -1.63
C PHE A 130 -12.77 -15.16 -2.26
N GLY A 131 -12.02 -16.26 -2.20
CA GLY A 131 -12.36 -17.51 -2.87
C GLY A 131 -12.62 -17.39 -4.37
N MET A 132 -11.92 -16.47 -5.05
CA MET A 132 -12.11 -16.22 -6.47
C MET A 132 -10.79 -16.32 -7.25
N ASP A 133 -10.87 -16.83 -8.47
CA ASP A 133 -9.75 -16.75 -9.41
C ASP A 133 -9.71 -15.33 -10.04
N PRO A 134 -8.65 -14.55 -9.78
CA PRO A 134 -8.49 -13.25 -10.41
C PRO A 134 -8.24 -13.34 -11.92
N HIS A 135 -8.01 -14.50 -12.52
CA HIS A 135 -7.73 -14.65 -13.95
C HIS A 135 -6.65 -13.65 -14.42
N LEU A 136 -5.56 -13.58 -13.66
CA LEU A 136 -4.45 -12.67 -13.97
C LEU A 136 -3.87 -13.03 -15.34
N SER A 137 -3.79 -12.02 -16.21
CA SER A 137 -3.24 -12.11 -17.55
C SER A 137 -2.18 -11.04 -17.72
N VAL A 138 -1.05 -11.42 -18.32
CA VAL A 138 0.12 -10.56 -18.52
C VAL A 138 0.54 -10.67 -19.98
N ALA A 139 0.46 -9.57 -20.71
CA ALA A 139 0.81 -9.48 -22.12
C ALA A 139 1.70 -8.24 -22.36
N GLY A 140 3.02 -8.45 -22.31
CA GLY A 140 4.00 -7.38 -22.37
C GLY A 140 3.83 -6.39 -21.21
N LYS A 141 3.49 -5.14 -21.52
CA LYS A 141 3.23 -4.07 -20.54
C LYS A 141 1.79 -4.08 -19.97
N ASN A 142 0.92 -4.96 -20.49
CA ASN A 142 -0.47 -5.07 -20.05
C ASN A 142 -0.60 -6.11 -18.95
N ILE A 143 -1.23 -5.74 -17.85
CA ILE A 143 -1.58 -6.62 -16.75
C ILE A 143 -3.08 -6.47 -16.51
N SER A 144 -3.86 -7.54 -16.58
CA SER A 144 -5.30 -7.49 -16.33
C SER A 144 -5.74 -8.60 -15.39
N PHE A 145 -6.71 -8.32 -14.53
CA PHE A 145 -7.25 -9.29 -13.60
C PHE A 145 -8.64 -8.86 -13.11
N ASN A 146 -9.36 -9.83 -12.56
CA ASN A 146 -10.69 -9.68 -12.00
C ASN A 146 -10.61 -9.34 -10.52
N VAL A 147 -11.57 -8.54 -10.08
CA VAL A 147 -11.75 -8.11 -8.69
C VAL A 147 -13.21 -8.32 -8.26
N PRO A 148 -13.47 -8.47 -6.96
CA PRO A 148 -14.83 -8.70 -6.46
C PRO A 148 -15.72 -7.44 -6.60
N TYR A 149 -16.71 -7.50 -7.49
CA TYR A 149 -17.61 -6.39 -7.83
C TYR A 149 -18.30 -5.77 -6.61
N GLN A 150 -18.75 -6.61 -5.67
CA GLN A 150 -19.53 -6.19 -4.50
C GLN A 150 -18.82 -5.16 -3.60
N TYR A 151 -17.49 -5.01 -3.72
CA TYR A 151 -16.71 -4.09 -2.90
C TYR A 151 -16.23 -2.85 -3.65
N LEU A 152 -16.03 -2.95 -4.97
CA LEU A 152 -15.39 -1.90 -5.76
C LEU A 152 -16.33 -1.23 -6.78
N GLY A 153 -17.44 -1.87 -7.13
CA GLY A 153 -18.38 -1.40 -8.15
C GLY A 153 -17.89 -1.61 -9.59
N TYR A 154 -16.80 -2.36 -9.77
CA TYR A 154 -16.26 -2.84 -11.04
C TYR A 154 -15.64 -4.22 -10.80
N ASN A 155 -15.49 -5.02 -11.85
CA ASN A 155 -15.04 -6.41 -11.75
C ASN A 155 -13.75 -6.69 -12.52
N THR A 156 -13.24 -5.73 -13.30
CA THR A 156 -11.96 -5.86 -13.99
C THR A 156 -11.06 -4.66 -13.70
N ILE A 157 -9.76 -4.94 -13.55
CA ILE A 157 -8.70 -3.93 -13.55
C ILE A 157 -7.73 -4.29 -14.67
N LYS A 158 -7.37 -3.31 -15.49
CA LYS A 158 -6.28 -3.40 -16.48
C LYS A 158 -5.28 -2.29 -16.21
N VAL A 159 -4.01 -2.67 -16.09
CA VAL A 159 -2.88 -1.78 -15.89
C VAL A 159 -1.99 -1.85 -17.13
N ILE A 160 -1.68 -0.70 -17.72
CA ILE A 160 -0.74 -0.57 -18.83
C ILE A 160 0.45 0.23 -18.30
N LEU A 161 1.59 -0.44 -18.14
CA LEU A 161 2.83 0.21 -17.72
C LEU A 161 3.40 1.06 -18.87
N ASN A 162 3.91 2.26 -18.59
CA ASN A 162 4.49 3.14 -19.62
C ASN A 162 6.00 3.00 -19.68
#